data_AF-A0A7M7G8M7-F1
#
_entry.id   AF-A0A7M7G8M7-F1
#
_cell.length_a   1.000
_cell.length_b   1.000
_cell.length_c   1.000
_cell.angle_alpha   90.00
_cell.angle_beta   90.00
_cell.angle_gamma   90.00
#
_symmetry.space_group_name_H-M   'P 1'
#
loop_
_entity.id
_entity.type
_entity.pdbx_description
1 polymer ?
#
loop_
_entity_poly.entity_id
_entity_poly.type
_entity_poly.pdbx_seq_one_letter_code
_entity_poly.pdbx_strand_id
1 'polypeptide(L)'
;MRRIHYVAYLVCPVITVLFSLMIGFVTMYIHNSIPTLFVFLSVQFYLNWYLVYSINKKAAIPFTMATCQESQCSGSKFWYCGKCKHYTRRPAHHCILCKKCFYYRDHHCFFLGGCVLRQNMGNFILVCLYASFSCIYSVFTLGPYLYNYFVHADTTKLNVYYFALNFFFPITLAKFLLVGDESANVFLVTLFNVSVSIACFSLVYGLWKLFTCLTGRQRYYPDDGKHQDVYQIFGSYGFLNVIFPFNGFLQSRSIDENTYIFT
;
A
#
# COMPACT_ATOMS: atom_id res chain seq x y z
N MET A 1 22.02 7.22 -6.95
CA MET A 1 20.54 7.08 -6.96
C MET A 1 20.01 5.72 -7.43
N ARG A 2 20.46 5.11 -8.56
CA ARG A 2 19.90 3.82 -9.04
C ARG A 2 20.05 2.63 -8.07
N ARG A 3 21.18 2.52 -7.35
CA ARG A 3 21.43 1.43 -6.39
C ARG A 3 20.48 1.48 -5.19
N ILE A 4 20.23 2.67 -4.63
CA ILE A 4 19.35 2.83 -3.45
C ILE A 4 17.92 2.39 -3.76
N HIS A 5 17.36 2.81 -4.90
CA HIS A 5 16.01 2.38 -5.30
C HIS A 5 15.91 0.88 -5.55
N TYR A 6 16.98 0.25 -6.04
CA TYR A 6 17.01 -1.20 -6.25
C TYR A 6 17.07 -1.96 -4.91
N VAL A 7 17.87 -1.49 -3.96
CA VAL A 7 17.90 -2.06 -2.60
C VAL A 7 16.55 -1.89 -1.92
N ALA A 8 15.94 -0.69 -1.98
CA ALA A 8 14.61 -0.45 -1.43
C ALA A 8 13.54 -1.37 -2.05
N TYR A 9 13.61 -1.60 -3.37
CA TYR A 9 12.72 -2.54 -4.07
C TYR A 9 12.83 -3.98 -3.54
N LEU A 10 14.02 -4.44 -3.16
CA LEU A 10 14.21 -5.79 -2.60
C LEU A 10 13.84 -5.89 -1.12
N VAL A 11 14.19 -4.86 -0.34
CA VAL A 11 14.15 -4.89 1.12
C VAL A 11 12.77 -4.50 1.67
N CYS A 12 12.10 -3.50 1.09
CA CYS A 12 10.83 -3.00 1.63
C CYS A 12 9.71 -4.06 1.68
N PRO A 13 9.52 -4.94 0.67
CA PRO A 13 8.52 -6.00 0.76
C PRO A 13 8.80 -6.98 1.90
N VAL A 14 10.07 -7.36 2.07
CA VAL A 14 10.51 -8.26 3.15
C VAL A 14 10.27 -7.64 4.52
N ILE A 15 10.68 -6.38 4.70
CA ILE A 15 10.44 -5.65 5.96
C ILE A 15 8.93 -5.57 6.27
N THR A 16 8.10 -5.33 5.26
CA THR A 16 6.65 -5.23 5.43
C THR A 16 6.06 -6.57 5.91
N VAL A 17 6.50 -7.70 5.33
CA VAL A 17 6.10 -9.05 5.77
C VAL A 17 6.61 -9.38 7.17
N LEU A 18 7.86 -9.05 7.48
CA LEU A 18 8.41 -9.29 8.82
C LEU A 18 7.66 -8.48 9.88
N PHE A 19 7.36 -7.22 9.60
CA PHE A 19 6.58 -6.37 10.50
C PHE A 19 5.16 -6.89 10.70
N SER A 20 4.46 -7.29 9.63
CA SER A 20 3.09 -7.81 9.72
C SER A 20 3.01 -9.16 10.44
N LEU A 21 4.01 -10.04 10.28
CA LEU A 21 4.11 -11.28 11.05
C LEU A 21 4.37 -11.00 12.54
N MET A 22 5.27 -10.06 12.83
CA MET A 22 5.61 -9.66 14.19
C MET A 22 4.40 -9.05 14.92
N ILE A 23 3.68 -8.11 14.30
CA ILE A 23 2.49 -7.51 14.91
C ILE A 23 1.37 -8.53 15.07
N GLY A 24 1.23 -9.48 14.13
CA GLY A 24 0.27 -10.57 14.23
C GLY A 24 0.57 -11.49 15.41
N PHE A 25 1.83 -11.90 15.59
CA PHE A 25 2.26 -12.71 16.72
C PHE A 25 1.99 -12.00 18.07
N VAL A 26 2.40 -10.73 18.20
CA VAL A 26 2.19 -9.95 19.43
C VAL A 26 0.70 -9.76 19.72
N THR A 27 -0.11 -9.50 18.70
CA THR A 27 -1.57 -9.34 18.88
C THR A 27 -2.22 -10.65 19.36
N MET A 28 -1.87 -11.80 18.77
CA MET A 28 -2.37 -13.10 19.22
C MET A 28 -1.89 -13.45 20.63
N TYR A 29 -0.63 -13.14 20.95
CA TYR A 29 -0.06 -13.34 22.28
C TYR A 29 -0.82 -12.54 23.35
N ILE A 30 -1.09 -11.25 23.10
CA ILE A 30 -1.83 -10.41 24.05
C ILE A 30 -3.29 -10.87 24.22
N HIS A 31 -3.95 -11.29 23.13
CA HIS A 31 -5.35 -11.75 23.16
C HIS A 31 -5.53 -13.16 23.74
N ASN A 32 -4.45 -13.94 23.90
CA ASN A 32 -4.52 -15.38 24.24
C ASN A 32 -5.49 -16.19 23.35
N SER A 33 -5.77 -15.70 22.15
CA SER A 33 -6.74 -16.27 21.21
C SER A 33 -6.43 -15.78 19.79
N ILE A 34 -7.16 -16.31 18.80
CA ILE A 34 -7.04 -15.87 17.41
C ILE A 34 -8.13 -14.82 17.14
N PRO A 35 -7.80 -13.51 17.20
CA PRO A 35 -8.78 -12.46 16.96
C PRO A 35 -9.28 -12.48 15.52
N THR A 36 -10.51 -12.94 15.32
CA THR A 36 -11.12 -13.17 14.00
C THR A 36 -11.14 -11.92 13.13
N LEU A 37 -11.42 -10.75 13.71
CA LEU A 37 -11.39 -9.47 13.01
C LEU A 37 -9.98 -9.15 12.49
N PHE A 38 -8.95 -9.33 13.31
CA PHE A 38 -7.57 -9.06 12.89
C PHE A 38 -7.11 -10.03 11.80
N VAL A 39 -7.49 -11.30 11.90
CA VAL A 39 -7.23 -12.30 10.85
C VAL A 39 -7.92 -11.89 9.55
N PHE A 40 -9.19 -11.48 9.61
CA PHE A 40 -9.91 -10.98 8.43
C PHE A 40 -9.19 -9.79 7.79
N LEU A 41 -8.82 -8.77 8.58
CA LEU A 41 -8.09 -7.61 8.07
C LEU A 41 -6.75 -7.99 7.43
N SER A 42 -6.02 -8.91 8.05
CA SER A 42 -4.73 -9.42 7.54
C SER A 42 -4.90 -10.19 6.23
N VAL A 43 -5.91 -11.05 6.14
CA VAL A 43 -6.24 -11.78 4.91
C VAL A 43 -6.57 -10.79 3.79
N GLN A 44 -7.40 -9.78 4.04
CA GLN A 44 -7.74 -8.79 3.02
C GLN A 44 -6.54 -7.97 2.55
N PHE A 45 -5.64 -7.60 3.46
CA PHE A 45 -4.39 -6.93 3.12
C PHE A 45 -3.56 -7.76 2.13
N TYR A 46 -3.33 -9.05 2.44
CA TYR A 46 -2.52 -9.91 1.58
C TYR A 46 -3.21 -10.30 0.27
N LEU A 47 -4.53 -10.50 0.27
CA LEU A 47 -5.28 -10.74 -0.96
C LEU A 47 -5.16 -9.56 -1.92
N ASN A 48 -5.38 -8.34 -1.44
CA ASN A 48 -5.26 -7.15 -2.27
C ASN A 48 -3.81 -6.89 -2.71
N TRP A 49 -2.82 -7.18 -1.86
CA TRP A 49 -1.41 -7.14 -2.26
C TRP A 49 -1.13 -8.13 -3.40
N TYR A 50 -1.54 -9.39 -3.24
CA TYR A 50 -1.38 -10.41 -4.28
C TYR A 50 -2.03 -9.96 -5.61
N LEU A 51 -3.21 -9.35 -5.56
CA LEU A 51 -3.88 -8.82 -6.75
C LEU A 51 -3.10 -7.66 -7.40
N VAL A 52 -2.53 -6.74 -6.61
CA VAL A 52 -1.64 -5.69 -7.14
C VAL A 52 -0.46 -6.32 -7.89
N TYR A 53 0.20 -7.31 -7.29
CA TYR A 53 1.34 -8.01 -7.89
C TYR A 53 0.95 -8.80 -9.15
N SER A 54 -0.14 -9.58 -9.08
CA SER A 54 -0.63 -10.42 -10.18
C SER A 54 -1.03 -9.58 -11.39
N ILE A 55 -1.79 -8.50 -11.18
CA ILE A 55 -2.16 -7.56 -12.24
C ILE A 55 -0.90 -6.88 -12.81
N ASN A 56 0.06 -6.50 -11.96
CA ASN A 56 1.32 -5.91 -12.43
C ASN A 56 2.09 -6.86 -13.37
N LYS A 57 2.19 -8.14 -13.00
CA LYS A 57 2.86 -9.16 -13.81
C LYS A 57 2.16 -9.38 -15.15
N LYS A 58 0.82 -9.51 -15.12
CA LYS A 58 -0.03 -9.78 -16.30
C LYS A 58 -0.25 -8.57 -17.22
N ALA A 59 -0.12 -7.34 -16.72
CA ALA A 59 -0.43 -6.14 -17.50
C ALA A 59 0.29 -6.16 -18.86
N ALA A 60 -0.44 -6.15 -19.96
CA ALA A 60 0.16 -6.21 -21.29
C ALA A 60 1.04 -4.98 -21.57
N ILE A 61 2.00 -5.13 -22.50
CA ILE A 61 2.68 -3.98 -23.07
C ILE A 61 1.61 -3.17 -23.82
N PRO A 62 1.47 -1.86 -23.57
CA PRO A 62 0.53 -1.03 -24.32
C PRO A 62 0.99 -0.95 -25.77
N PHE A 63 0.47 -1.86 -26.59
CA PHE A 63 0.63 -1.91 -28.04
C PHE A 63 2.09 -2.05 -28.51
N THR A 64 2.47 -3.23 -28.98
CA THR A 64 3.69 -3.43 -29.78
C THR A 64 3.40 -3.08 -31.23
N MET A 65 4.21 -2.18 -31.81
CA MET A 65 4.19 -1.80 -33.24
C MET A 65 4.58 -2.96 -34.18
N ALA A 66 3.90 -4.09 -34.12
CA ALA A 66 3.91 -5.01 -35.25
C ALA A 66 2.99 -4.54 -36.39
N THR A 67 2.12 -3.55 -36.14
CA THR A 67 0.97 -3.25 -37.04
C THR A 67 0.75 -1.78 -37.40
N CYS A 68 1.53 -0.81 -36.89
CA CYS A 68 1.36 0.60 -37.29
C CYS A 68 2.35 0.97 -38.40
N GLN A 69 1.83 1.33 -39.57
CA GLN A 69 2.59 2.01 -40.62
C GLN A 69 3.08 3.38 -40.11
N GLU A 70 4.32 3.76 -40.45
CA GLU A 70 4.99 4.99 -40.01
C GLU A 70 4.15 6.27 -40.20
N SER A 71 3.23 6.27 -41.17
CA SER A 71 2.33 7.38 -41.49
C SER A 71 1.22 7.66 -40.47
N GLN A 72 0.89 6.71 -39.56
CA GLN A 72 -0.10 6.91 -38.48
C GLN A 72 0.55 7.26 -37.12
N CYS A 73 1.88 7.18 -37.02
CA CYS A 73 2.62 7.53 -35.81
C CYS A 73 2.98 9.01 -35.70
N SER A 74 2.66 9.83 -36.70
CA SER A 74 2.80 11.28 -36.65
C SER A 74 1.63 11.90 -35.88
N GLY A 75 1.75 11.93 -34.55
CA GLY A 75 0.80 12.64 -33.68
C GLY A 75 1.12 12.50 -32.18
N SER A 76 0.58 13.43 -31.39
CA SER A 76 0.70 13.53 -29.92
C SER A 76 0.29 12.27 -29.11
N LYS A 77 -0.18 11.20 -29.76
CA LYS A 77 -0.74 9.98 -29.16
C LYS A 77 0.30 8.90 -28.82
N PHE A 78 1.47 8.88 -29.46
CA PHE A 78 2.50 7.86 -29.25
C PHE A 78 3.82 8.47 -28.75
N TRP A 79 4.62 7.68 -28.03
CA TRP A 79 5.99 8.04 -27.65
C TRP A 79 6.92 6.83 -27.69
N TYR A 80 8.18 7.06 -28.04
CA TYR A 80 9.20 6.02 -28.13
C TYR A 80 9.90 5.78 -26.79
N CYS A 81 9.85 4.54 -26.29
CA CYS A 81 10.61 4.18 -25.10
C CYS A 81 12.02 3.72 -25.47
N GLY A 82 13.04 4.56 -25.27
CA GLY A 82 14.44 4.21 -25.56
C GLY A 82 15.00 3.01 -24.76
N LYS A 83 14.37 2.63 -23.64
CA LYS A 83 14.80 1.48 -22.82
C LYS A 83 14.23 0.15 -23.31
N CYS A 84 12.96 0.16 -23.73
CA CYS A 84 12.30 -1.03 -24.26
C CYS A 84 12.44 -1.15 -25.79
N LYS A 85 12.93 -0.10 -26.47
CA LYS A 85 13.13 -0.03 -27.91
C LYS A 85 11.87 -0.24 -28.75
N HIS A 86 10.72 0.24 -28.26
CA HIS A 86 9.47 0.22 -29.01
C HIS A 86 8.66 1.50 -28.73
N TYR A 87 7.76 1.84 -29.64
CA TYR A 87 6.76 2.88 -29.40
C TYR A 87 5.69 2.36 -28.44
N THR A 88 5.14 3.28 -27.65
CA THR A 88 4.04 3.04 -26.72
C THR A 88 3.03 4.16 -26.82
N ARG A 89 1.76 3.83 -26.60
CA ARG A 89 0.68 4.82 -26.54
C ARG A 89 0.80 5.66 -25.27
N ARG A 90 0.61 6.98 -25.36
CA ARG A 90 0.47 7.85 -24.17
C ARG A 90 -0.84 7.52 -23.44
N PRO A 91 -0.88 7.54 -22.09
CA PRO A 91 0.17 7.97 -21.15
C PRO A 91 1.00 6.81 -20.59
N ALA A 92 1.48 5.87 -21.41
CA ALA A 92 2.37 4.82 -20.91
C ALA A 92 3.68 5.38 -20.34
N HIS A 93 4.17 4.82 -19.23
CA HIS A 93 5.45 5.19 -18.63
C HIS A 93 6.31 3.97 -18.35
N HIS A 94 7.60 4.08 -18.64
CA HIS A 94 8.58 3.04 -18.34
C HIS A 94 8.95 3.00 -16.85
N CYS A 95 8.73 1.87 -16.20
CA CYS A 95 9.25 1.59 -14.87
C CYS A 95 10.65 0.99 -14.97
N ILE A 96 11.64 1.67 -14.37
CA ILE A 96 13.03 1.24 -14.36
C ILE A 96 13.21 -0.03 -13.49
N LEU A 97 12.45 -0.13 -12.39
CA LEU A 97 12.54 -1.24 -11.44
C LEU A 97 11.93 -2.52 -12.02
N CYS A 98 10.76 -2.41 -12.64
CA CYS A 98 10.09 -3.53 -13.31
C CYS A 98 10.64 -3.79 -14.73
N LYS A 99 11.48 -2.90 -15.27
CA LYS A 99 12.01 -2.92 -16.65
C LYS A 99 10.92 -3.07 -17.73
N LYS A 100 9.77 -2.43 -17.52
CA LYS A 100 8.56 -2.59 -18.34
C LYS A 100 7.80 -1.27 -18.49
N CYS A 101 7.23 -1.05 -19.66
CA CYS A 101 6.28 0.04 -19.91
C CYS A 101 4.88 -0.37 -19.47
N PHE A 102 4.23 0.51 -18.71
CA PHE A 102 2.87 0.29 -18.23
C PHE A 102 1.96 1.43 -18.68
N TYR A 103 0.76 1.08 -19.15
CA TYR A 103 -0.29 2.05 -19.46
C TYR A 103 -0.93 2.59 -18.19
N TYR A 104 -1.24 3.89 -18.14
CA TYR A 104 -1.76 4.58 -16.95
C TYR A 104 -1.04 4.18 -15.65
N ARG A 105 0.30 4.26 -15.69
CA ARG A 105 1.14 4.02 -14.51
C ARG A 105 1.12 5.23 -13.59
N ASP A 106 0.87 5.00 -12.31
CA ASP A 106 0.97 6.04 -11.28
C ASP A 106 2.38 6.05 -10.66
N HIS A 107 2.76 4.97 -9.96
CA HIS A 107 4.09 4.85 -9.35
C HIS A 107 4.54 3.39 -9.19
N HIS A 108 5.78 3.19 -8.76
CA HIS A 108 6.24 1.90 -8.26
C HIS A 108 6.24 1.95 -6.74
N CYS A 109 5.47 1.08 -6.09
CA CYS A 109 5.41 1.02 -4.65
C CYS A 109 6.49 0.06 -4.14
N PHE A 110 7.48 0.58 -3.42
CA PHE A 110 8.56 -0.24 -2.86
C PHE A 110 8.05 -1.27 -1.86
N PHE A 111 7.06 -0.91 -1.03
CA PHE A 111 6.49 -1.81 -0.04
C PHE A 111 5.75 -3.00 -0.66
N LEU A 112 5.10 -2.80 -1.81
CA LEU A 112 4.38 -3.88 -2.50
C LEU A 112 5.23 -4.65 -3.52
N GLY A 113 6.41 -4.12 -3.87
CA GLY A 113 7.29 -4.71 -4.89
C GLY A 113 6.74 -4.64 -6.31
N GLY A 114 5.78 -3.74 -6.60
CA GLY A 114 5.06 -3.68 -7.88
C GLY A 114 4.65 -2.26 -8.28
N CYS A 115 4.31 -2.07 -9.57
CA CYS A 115 3.71 -0.81 -10.01
C CYS A 115 2.22 -0.75 -9.74
N VAL A 116 1.80 0.43 -9.26
CA VAL A 116 0.41 0.84 -9.15
C VAL A 116 -0.01 1.45 -10.50
N LEU A 117 -1.07 0.88 -11.04
CA LEU A 117 -1.65 1.14 -12.35
C LEU A 117 -3.10 1.54 -12.14
N ARG A 118 -3.70 2.23 -13.12
CA ARG A 118 -5.16 2.45 -13.11
C ARG A 118 -5.96 1.15 -12.92
N GLN A 119 -5.49 0.06 -13.54
CA GLN A 119 -6.12 -1.27 -13.47
C GLN A 119 -6.07 -1.95 -12.09
N ASN A 120 -5.13 -1.59 -11.21
CA ASN A 120 -5.04 -2.16 -9.86
C ASN A 120 -5.14 -1.08 -8.76
N MET A 121 -5.60 0.13 -9.13
CA MET A 121 -5.71 1.27 -8.22
C MET A 121 -6.64 0.99 -7.02
N GLY A 122 -7.80 0.37 -7.26
CA GLY A 122 -8.71 -0.04 -6.18
C GLY A 122 -8.05 -0.99 -5.18
N ASN A 123 -7.32 -2.01 -5.66
CA ASN A 123 -6.60 -2.93 -4.77
C ASN A 123 -5.51 -2.20 -3.97
N PHE A 124 -4.81 -1.24 -4.59
CA PHE A 124 -3.83 -0.40 -3.89
C PHE A 124 -4.48 0.44 -2.77
N ILE A 125 -5.62 1.08 -3.04
CA ILE A 125 -6.38 1.83 -2.03
C ILE A 125 -6.81 0.89 -0.88
N LEU A 126 -7.30 -0.31 -1.19
CA LEU A 126 -7.69 -1.30 -0.19
C LEU A 126 -6.49 -1.77 0.65
N VAL A 127 -5.33 -2.01 0.04
CA VAL A 127 -4.09 -2.31 0.79
C VAL A 127 -3.79 -1.22 1.82
N CYS A 128 -3.89 0.06 1.45
CA CYS A 128 -3.66 1.18 2.37
C CYS A 128 -4.66 1.21 3.53
N LEU A 129 -5.94 0.98 3.26
CA LEU A 129 -7.00 0.96 4.26
C LEU A 129 -6.87 -0.26 5.20
N TYR A 130 -6.65 -1.46 4.67
CA TYR A 130 -6.47 -2.67 5.48
C TYR A 130 -5.19 -2.64 6.30
N ALA A 131 -4.10 -2.07 5.78
CA ALA A 131 -2.90 -1.81 6.57
C ALA A 131 -3.21 -0.85 7.72
N SER A 132 -3.98 0.20 7.47
CA SER A 132 -4.37 1.17 8.51
C SER A 132 -5.22 0.50 9.59
N PHE A 133 -6.31 -0.18 9.20
CA PHE A 133 -7.21 -0.82 10.16
C PHE A 133 -6.53 -1.96 10.94
N SER A 134 -5.63 -2.72 10.33
CA SER A 134 -4.85 -3.74 11.04
C SER A 134 -3.93 -3.10 12.08
N CYS A 135 -3.27 -1.99 11.73
CA CYS A 135 -2.42 -1.26 12.67
C CYS A 135 -3.24 -0.58 13.77
N ILE A 136 -4.41 -0.01 13.47
CA ILE A 136 -5.32 0.57 14.45
C ILE A 136 -5.79 -0.50 15.44
N TYR A 137 -6.22 -1.67 14.96
CA TYR A 137 -6.59 -2.80 15.80
C TYR A 137 -5.45 -3.20 16.74
N SER A 138 -4.23 -3.26 16.20
CA SER A 138 -3.02 -3.59 16.97
C SER A 138 -2.72 -2.52 18.03
N VAL A 139 -2.85 -1.23 17.70
CA VAL A 139 -2.68 -0.11 18.65
C VAL A 139 -3.71 -0.18 19.78
N PHE A 140 -4.97 -0.49 19.48
CA PHE A 140 -6.01 -0.67 20.51
C PHE A 140 -5.82 -1.93 21.37
N THR A 141 -4.99 -2.87 20.91
CA THR A 141 -4.58 -4.06 21.70
C THR A 141 -3.33 -3.78 22.53
N LEU A 142 -2.28 -3.24 21.91
CA LEU A 142 -1.00 -2.95 22.55
C LEU A 142 -1.08 -1.79 23.54
N GLY A 143 -1.90 -0.77 23.27
CA GLY A 143 -2.02 0.43 24.11
C GLY A 143 -2.45 0.10 25.55
N PRO A 144 -3.59 -0.59 25.75
CA PRO A 144 -4.01 -1.05 27.08
C PRO A 144 -3.02 -2.01 27.73
N TYR A 145 -2.36 -2.87 26.95
CA TYR A 145 -1.34 -3.78 27.47
C TYR A 145 -0.13 -3.01 28.03
N LEU A 146 0.43 -2.08 27.25
CA LEU A 146 1.51 -1.18 27.66
C LEU A 146 1.09 -0.30 28.84
N TYR A 147 -0.15 0.19 28.85
CA TYR A 147 -0.69 0.97 29.96
C TYR A 147 -0.61 0.19 31.28
N ASN A 148 -1.13 -1.03 31.31
CA ASN A 148 -1.10 -1.88 32.51
C ASN A 148 0.34 -2.23 32.90
N TYR A 149 1.19 -2.53 31.92
CA TYR A 149 2.60 -2.83 32.16
C TYR A 149 3.33 -1.68 32.86
N PHE A 150 3.23 -0.45 32.33
CA PHE A 150 3.86 0.72 32.96
C PHE A 150 3.24 1.08 34.32
N VAL A 151 1.92 0.91 34.46
CA VAL A 151 1.21 1.13 35.73
C VAL A 151 1.71 0.20 36.84
N HIS A 152 2.05 -1.04 36.52
CA HIS A 152 2.57 -2.00 37.50
C HIS A 152 4.07 -1.84 37.75
N ALA A 153 4.83 -1.36 36.75
CA ALA A 153 6.27 -1.13 36.89
C ALA A 153 6.60 0.12 37.74
N ASP A 154 5.76 1.15 37.69
CA ASP A 154 5.98 2.40 38.43
C ASP A 154 4.74 2.77 39.26
N THR A 155 4.80 2.46 40.56
CA THR A 155 3.73 2.74 41.52
C THR A 155 3.64 4.20 41.94
N THR A 156 4.63 5.04 41.58
CA THR A 156 4.63 6.48 41.92
C THR A 156 3.82 7.29 40.90
N LYS A 157 2.54 6.98 40.83
CA LYS A 157 1.56 7.65 39.96
C LYS A 157 1.17 9.00 40.52
N LEU A 158 1.29 10.07 39.73
CA LEU A 158 0.38 11.23 39.81
C LEU A 158 0.48 12.17 38.58
N ASN A 159 1.51 12.04 37.74
CA ASN A 159 1.65 12.93 36.59
C ASN A 159 1.43 12.20 35.25
N VAL A 160 0.24 12.42 34.68
CA VAL A 160 -0.19 11.90 33.37
C VAL A 160 0.81 12.21 32.26
N TYR A 161 1.51 13.35 32.34
CA TYR A 161 2.53 13.73 31.36
C TYR A 161 3.70 12.75 31.36
N TYR A 162 4.33 12.50 32.50
CA TYR A 162 5.46 11.56 32.60
C TYR A 162 5.06 10.13 32.20
N PHE A 163 3.83 9.74 32.52
CA PHE A 163 3.29 8.46 32.11
C PHE A 163 3.14 8.37 30.58
N ALA A 164 2.59 9.42 29.94
CA ALA A 164 2.45 9.48 28.49
C ALA A 164 3.81 9.45 27.77
N LEU A 165 4.87 10.02 28.36
CA LEU A 165 6.22 9.98 27.80
C LEU A 165 6.76 8.55 27.62
N ASN A 166 6.33 7.58 28.43
CA ASN A 166 6.74 6.18 28.30
C ASN A 166 6.24 5.50 27.00
N PHE A 167 5.25 6.10 26.33
CA PHE A 167 4.74 5.61 25.05
C PHE A 167 5.57 6.09 23.85
N PHE A 168 6.55 6.99 24.05
CA PHE A 168 7.36 7.54 22.95
C PHE A 168 8.72 6.82 22.87
N PHE A 169 8.98 6.21 21.72
CA PHE A 169 10.20 5.44 21.47
C PHE A 169 11.51 6.15 21.86
N PRO A 170 11.77 7.44 21.50
CA PRO A 170 13.03 8.08 21.86
C PRO A 170 13.26 8.16 23.37
N ILE A 171 12.19 8.34 24.14
CA ILE A 171 12.26 8.48 25.60
C ILE A 171 12.48 7.11 26.23
N THR A 172 11.72 6.10 25.81
CA THR A 172 11.86 4.72 26.29
C THR A 172 13.25 4.17 25.96
N LEU A 173 13.77 4.46 24.76
CA LEU A 173 15.13 4.09 24.37
C LEU A 173 16.18 4.80 25.23
N ALA A 174 16.02 6.09 25.48
CA ALA A 174 16.95 6.84 26.34
C ALA A 174 16.96 6.31 27.77
N LYS A 175 15.79 5.97 28.35
CA LYS A 175 15.70 5.33 29.67
C LYS A 175 16.41 3.99 29.71
N PHE A 176 16.19 3.14 28.71
CA PHE A 176 16.87 1.86 28.60
C PHE A 176 18.40 2.01 28.48
N LEU A 177 18.88 2.89 27.60
CA LEU A 177 20.33 3.02 27.32
C LEU A 177 21.10 3.82 28.38
N LEU A 178 20.50 4.86 28.96
CA LEU A 178 21.19 5.78 29.87
C LEU A 178 20.99 5.41 31.34
N VAL A 179 19.81 4.92 31.70
CA VAL A 179 19.45 4.61 33.10
C VAL A 179 19.53 3.09 33.35
N GLY A 180 19.49 2.26 32.31
CA GLY A 180 19.43 0.80 32.46
C GLY A 180 18.07 0.33 32.94
N ASP A 181 17.01 1.07 32.64
CA ASP A 181 15.65 0.75 33.09
C ASP A 181 15.12 -0.50 32.37
N GLU A 182 15.15 -1.64 33.05
CA GLU A 182 14.63 -2.93 32.53
C GLU A 182 13.10 -2.91 32.35
N SER A 183 12.39 -1.98 32.99
CA SER A 183 10.95 -1.77 32.78
C SER A 183 10.64 -0.97 31.51
N ALA A 184 11.65 -0.44 30.81
CA ALA A 184 11.48 0.16 29.51
C ALA A 184 11.35 -0.93 28.43
N ASN A 185 10.12 -1.40 28.17
CA ASN A 185 9.87 -2.39 27.11
C ASN A 185 9.99 -1.75 25.70
N VAL A 186 11.23 -1.42 25.31
CA VAL A 186 11.59 -0.70 24.08
C VAL A 186 10.99 -1.37 22.85
N PHE A 187 10.97 -2.71 22.83
CA PHE A 187 10.41 -3.48 21.73
C PHE A 187 8.92 -3.21 21.50
N LEU A 188 8.10 -3.37 22.54
CA LEU A 188 6.64 -3.16 22.43
C LEU A 188 6.30 -1.69 22.17
N VAL A 189 7.05 -0.75 22.78
CA VAL A 189 6.87 0.68 22.50
C VAL A 189 7.24 1.01 21.05
N THR A 190 8.30 0.41 20.50
CA THR A 190 8.68 0.59 19.09
C THR A 190 7.57 0.08 18.18
N LEU A 191 7.05 -1.12 18.45
CA LEU A 191 5.92 -1.70 17.70
C LEU A 191 4.69 -0.81 17.73
N PHE A 192 4.34 -0.27 18.90
CA PHE A 192 3.22 0.65 19.07
C PHE A 192 3.40 1.91 18.20
N ASN A 193 4.55 2.59 18.30
CA ASN A 193 4.81 3.82 17.55
C ASN A 193 4.86 3.59 16.02
N VAL A 194 5.48 2.50 15.58
CA VAL A 194 5.51 2.14 14.16
C VAL A 194 4.10 1.83 13.66
N SER A 195 3.28 1.13 14.44
CA SER A 195 1.88 0.86 14.09
C SER A 195 1.04 2.12 14.00
N VAL A 196 1.16 3.05 14.95
CA VAL A 196 0.51 4.37 14.89
C VAL A 196 0.93 5.13 13.63
N SER A 197 2.22 5.16 13.34
CA SER A 197 2.76 5.84 12.16
C SER A 197 2.19 5.25 10.87
N ILE A 198 2.25 3.92 10.70
CA ILE A 198 1.72 3.23 9.52
C ILE A 198 0.22 3.47 9.41
N ALA A 199 -0.53 3.39 10.51
CA ALA A 199 -1.97 3.63 10.52
C ALA A 199 -2.34 5.02 9.98
N CYS A 200 -1.66 6.06 10.43
CA CYS A 200 -1.88 7.44 9.98
C CYS A 200 -1.47 7.62 8.52
N PHE A 201 -0.24 7.25 8.16
CA PHE A 201 0.28 7.46 6.80
C PHE A 201 -0.53 6.69 5.75
N SER A 202 -0.86 5.42 6.02
CA SER A 202 -1.60 4.61 5.04
C SER A 202 -3.06 5.04 4.92
N LEU A 203 -3.70 5.46 6.02
CA LEU A 203 -5.06 6.01 5.98
C LEU A 203 -5.12 7.28 5.14
N VAL A 204 -4.26 8.25 5.45
CA VAL A 204 -4.20 9.53 4.74
C VAL A 204 -3.87 9.29 3.27
N TYR A 205 -2.89 8.45 2.97
CA TYR A 205 -2.49 8.17 1.59
C TYR A 205 -3.58 7.44 0.80
N GLY A 206 -4.23 6.44 1.39
CA GLY A 206 -5.33 5.70 0.78
C GLY A 206 -6.54 6.58 0.48
N LEU A 207 -6.96 7.39 1.45
CA LEU A 207 -8.07 8.34 1.30
C LEU A 207 -7.73 9.44 0.29
N TRP A 208 -6.51 9.98 0.33
CA TRP A 208 -6.05 10.95 -0.67
C TRP A 208 -6.07 10.36 -2.07
N LYS A 209 -5.61 9.11 -2.23
CA LYS A 209 -5.65 8.42 -3.52
C LYS A 209 -7.08 8.21 -3.99
N LEU A 210 -7.98 7.76 -3.13
CA LEU A 210 -9.41 7.65 -3.45
C LEU A 210 -9.99 8.99 -3.91
N PHE A 211 -9.74 10.06 -3.16
CA PHE A 211 -10.16 11.42 -3.51
C PHE A 211 -9.64 11.85 -4.88
N THR A 212 -8.36 11.63 -5.19
CA THR A 212 -7.80 11.98 -6.50
C THR A 212 -8.43 11.19 -7.65
N CYS A 213 -8.83 9.94 -7.43
CA CYS A 213 -9.54 9.13 -8.44
C CYS A 213 -10.95 9.67 -8.68
N LEU A 214 -11.69 9.96 -7.61
CA LEU A 214 -13.06 10.48 -7.68
C LEU A 214 -13.12 11.91 -8.24
N THR A 215 -12.07 12.70 -8.05
CA THR A 215 -12.00 14.09 -8.55
C THR A 215 -11.29 14.23 -9.91
N GLY A 216 -10.86 13.12 -10.53
CA GLY A 216 -10.16 13.16 -11.82
C GLY A 216 -8.78 13.83 -11.76
N ARG A 217 -8.24 14.10 -10.56
CA ARG A 217 -6.94 14.77 -10.34
C ARG A 217 -5.74 13.82 -10.46
N GLN A 218 -5.87 12.77 -11.25
CA GLN A 218 -4.80 11.80 -11.51
C GLN A 218 -3.80 12.39 -12.53
N ARG A 219 -2.51 12.03 -12.41
CA ARG A 219 -1.43 12.56 -13.27
C ARG A 219 -1.41 12.00 -14.70
N TYR A 220 -2.52 11.54 -15.25
CA TYR A 220 -2.56 10.95 -16.59
C TYR A 220 -2.63 12.06 -17.66
N TYR A 221 -1.56 12.24 -18.41
CA TYR A 221 -1.39 13.23 -19.50
C TYR A 221 -2.15 12.87 -20.80
N PRO A 222 -2.61 13.84 -21.61
CA PRO A 222 -3.81 14.64 -21.39
C PRO A 222 -5.06 13.84 -21.87
N ASP A 223 -5.59 12.98 -21.00
CA ASP A 223 -6.99 12.55 -21.08
C ASP A 223 -7.66 13.26 -19.92
N ASP A 224 -7.99 14.53 -20.16
CA ASP A 224 -8.27 15.54 -19.16
C ASP A 224 -9.40 15.12 -18.21
N GLY A 225 -9.07 15.02 -16.92
CA GLY A 225 -10.05 15.16 -15.84
C GLY A 225 -11.20 14.14 -15.78
N LYS A 226 -11.12 12.99 -16.48
CA LYS A 226 -12.16 11.97 -16.35
C LYS A 226 -12.15 11.39 -14.94
N HIS A 227 -13.10 11.87 -14.14
CA HIS A 227 -13.48 11.29 -12.86
C HIS A 227 -13.70 9.79 -13.02
N GLN A 228 -13.14 8.99 -12.10
CA GLN A 228 -13.43 7.57 -12.06
C GLN A 228 -14.58 7.33 -11.10
N ASP A 229 -15.65 6.69 -11.59
CA ASP A 229 -16.70 6.22 -10.69
C ASP A 229 -16.18 5.11 -9.79
N VAL A 230 -16.85 4.91 -8.66
CA VAL A 230 -16.56 3.82 -7.70
C VAL A 230 -16.52 2.46 -8.41
N TYR A 231 -17.41 2.24 -9.39
CA TYR A 231 -17.43 1.06 -10.24
C TYR A 231 -16.14 0.91 -11.05
N GLN A 232 -15.54 1.98 -11.58
CA GLN A 232 -14.28 1.89 -12.32
C GLN A 232 -13.08 1.62 -11.40
N ILE A 233 -13.14 2.08 -10.15
CA ILE A 233 -12.04 1.93 -9.17
C ILE A 233 -12.05 0.51 -8.57
N PHE A 234 -13.21 0.08 -8.06
CA PHE A 234 -13.37 -1.18 -7.34
C PHE A 234 -13.86 -2.32 -8.25
N GLY A 235 -14.44 -1.99 -9.41
CA GLY A 235 -15.03 -2.91 -10.39
C GLY A 235 -16.52 -3.14 -10.12
N SER A 236 -17.10 -4.13 -10.80
CA SER A 236 -18.55 -4.30 -10.90
C SER A 236 -19.30 -4.53 -9.59
N TYR A 237 -18.68 -5.26 -8.66
CA TYR A 237 -19.24 -5.50 -7.34
C TYR A 237 -19.15 -4.29 -6.37
N GLY A 238 -18.64 -3.13 -6.81
CA GLY A 238 -18.62 -1.89 -6.02
C GLY A 238 -17.99 -2.10 -4.63
N PHE A 239 -18.74 -1.72 -3.58
CA PHE A 239 -18.34 -1.87 -2.17
C PHE A 239 -18.19 -3.32 -1.70
N LEU A 240 -18.80 -4.31 -2.36
CA LEU A 240 -18.57 -5.71 -2.00
C LEU A 240 -17.11 -6.13 -2.26
N ASN A 241 -16.38 -5.42 -3.13
CA ASN A 241 -14.93 -5.62 -3.29
C ASN A 241 -14.11 -5.21 -2.07
N VAL A 242 -14.68 -4.39 -1.17
CA VAL A 242 -14.08 -4.12 0.13
C VAL A 242 -14.09 -5.43 0.92
N ILE A 243 -15.25 -6.07 1.08
CA ILE A 243 -15.38 -7.30 1.88
C ILE A 243 -14.65 -8.49 1.24
N PHE A 244 -14.66 -8.61 -0.09
CA PHE A 244 -13.92 -9.66 -0.79
C PHE A 244 -13.61 -9.21 -2.23
N PRO A 245 -12.35 -9.25 -2.71
CA PRO A 245 -11.97 -8.63 -3.98
C PRO A 245 -12.34 -9.49 -5.21
N PHE A 246 -13.65 -9.70 -5.42
CA PHE A 246 -14.23 -10.53 -6.49
C PHE A 246 -13.66 -10.22 -7.88
N ASN A 247 -13.54 -8.94 -8.21
CA ASN A 247 -13.07 -8.51 -9.54
C ASN A 247 -11.60 -8.85 -9.83
N GLY A 248 -10.77 -9.00 -8.80
CA GLY A 248 -9.39 -9.40 -8.97
C GLY A 248 -9.24 -10.87 -9.34
N PHE A 249 -10.14 -11.72 -8.82
CA PHE A 249 -10.14 -13.16 -9.07
C PHE A 249 -10.90 -13.53 -10.35
N LEU A 250 -12.06 -12.90 -10.59
CA LEU A 250 -12.92 -13.22 -11.72
C LEU A 250 -12.50 -12.56 -13.04
N GLN A 251 -11.42 -11.76 -13.04
CA GLN A 251 -10.92 -11.01 -14.21
C GLN A 251 -12.00 -10.15 -14.92
N SER A 252 -13.11 -9.84 -14.26
CA SER A 252 -14.22 -9.03 -14.78
C SER A 252 -13.89 -7.54 -14.90
N ARG A 253 -12.65 -7.12 -14.59
CA ARG A 253 -12.14 -5.82 -15.04
C ARG A 253 -11.90 -5.92 -16.54
N SER A 254 -12.99 -5.84 -17.31
CA SER A 254 -12.91 -5.58 -18.73
C SER A 254 -12.07 -4.32 -18.86
N ILE A 255 -10.83 -4.50 -19.29
CA ILE A 255 -10.20 -3.48 -20.11
C ILE A 255 -11.24 -3.25 -21.21
N ASP A 256 -11.51 -1.99 -21.50
CA ASP A 256 -12.10 -1.55 -22.75
C ASP A 256 -11.21 -2.03 -23.93
N GLU A 257 -11.01 -3.34 -24.08
CA GLU A 257 -10.35 -3.98 -25.22
C GLU A 257 -11.20 -3.74 -26.47
N ASN A 258 -12.51 -3.52 -26.32
CA ASN A 258 -13.42 -3.25 -27.42
C ASN A 258 -13.62 -1.76 -27.75
N THR A 259 -13.14 -0.82 -26.94
CA THR A 259 -13.37 0.62 -27.18
C THR A 259 -12.21 1.30 -27.91
N TYR A 260 -11.18 0.53 -28.33
CA TYR A 260 -10.04 1.06 -29.07
C TYR A 260 -9.64 0.22 -30.30
N ILE A 261 -10.46 -0.74 -30.72
CA ILE A 261 -10.26 -1.50 -31.97
C ILE A 261 -11.02 -0.86 -33.15
N PHE A 262 -12.03 -0.02 -32.89
CA PHE A 262 -12.73 0.71 -33.93
C PHE A 262 -13.05 2.13 -33.46
N THR A 263 -12.21 3.09 -33.85
CA THR A 263 -12.55 4.46 -34.31
C THR A 263 -11.29 5.27 -34.56
#